data_AF-A0A6P4CX57-F1
#
_entry.id   AF-A0A6P4CX57-F1
#
_cell.length_a   1.000
_cell.length_b   1.000
_cell.length_c   1.000
_cell.angle_alpha   90.00
_cell.angle_beta   90.00
_cell.angle_gamma   90.00
#
_symmetry.space_group_name_H-M   'P 1'
#
loop_
_entity.id
_entity.type
_entity.pdbx_description
1 polymer ?
#
loop_
_entity_poly.entity_id
_entity_poly.type
_entity_poly.pdbx_seq_one_letter_code
_entity_poly.pdbx_strand_id
1 'polypeptide(L)'
;MKMEDFSSYCAGTIFANEMAMASPFSSLEHAITVVRDIWYRKLNVRSWLEAISGRSCSNEYLEMVNEATMQELNKWGLRYKEKFGYVFVTFVVCRTSEDILAELKMRFNNSHGVELEIVSTEELKYIERAIRELLSMKYVQTTDEGDAEYSSEIVADTLDGADTDSEDDLDAIFSGGYDISKDVELNKVPEDNKTLNTQHREDVVYAAKRGFDLNKLP
;
A
#
# COMPACT_ATOMS: atom_id res chain seq x y z
N MET A 1 18.62 8.45 6.73
CA MET A 1 17.56 8.86 5.79
C MET A 1 16.92 10.13 6.32
N LYS A 2 16.49 11.02 5.44
CA LYS A 2 15.83 12.28 5.81
C LYS A 2 14.34 12.25 5.44
N MET A 3 13.56 13.22 5.92
CA MET A 3 12.12 13.29 5.67
C MET A 3 11.78 13.32 4.16
N GLU A 4 12.65 13.92 3.35
CA GLU A 4 12.47 14.03 1.90
C GLU A 4 12.58 12.67 1.21
N ASP A 5 13.38 11.74 1.74
CA ASP A 5 13.49 10.36 1.23
C ASP A 5 12.14 9.62 1.32
N PHE A 6 11.28 9.98 2.29
CA PHE A 6 10.00 9.29 2.54
C PHE A 6 8.78 10.03 1.99
N SER A 7 8.88 11.35 1.88
CA SER A 7 7.80 12.21 1.35
C SER A 7 7.52 12.00 -0.14
N SER A 8 8.48 11.44 -0.88
CA SER A 8 8.30 11.06 -2.29
C SER A 8 7.35 9.87 -2.49
N TYR A 9 7.17 9.02 -1.48
CA TYR A 9 6.42 7.77 -1.58
C TYR A 9 5.08 7.80 -0.85
N CYS A 10 4.95 8.65 0.17
CA CYS A 10 3.75 8.81 0.95
C CYS A 10 3.53 10.29 1.24
N ALA A 11 2.35 10.80 0.90
CA ALA A 11 1.97 12.17 1.18
C ALA A 11 1.75 12.44 2.69
N GLY A 12 1.74 11.40 3.53
CA GLY A 12 1.58 11.51 4.97
C GLY A 12 2.80 12.17 5.62
N THR A 13 2.70 13.46 5.91
CA THR A 13 3.80 14.24 6.51
C THR A 13 4.25 13.70 7.87
N ILE A 14 3.30 13.26 8.69
CA ILE A 14 3.58 12.63 10.00
C ILE A 14 4.33 11.31 9.82
N PHE A 15 3.93 10.49 8.84
CA PHE A 15 4.61 9.23 8.54
C PHE A 15 6.08 9.47 8.13
N ALA A 16 6.31 10.39 7.21
CA ALA A 16 7.65 10.71 6.72
C ALA A 16 8.57 11.22 7.85
N ASN A 17 8.04 12.04 8.77
CA ASN A 17 8.78 12.53 9.92
C ASN A 17 9.13 11.40 10.91
N GLU A 18 8.15 10.57 11.28
CA GLU A 18 8.39 9.41 12.18
C GLU A 18 9.43 8.44 11.62
N MET A 19 9.37 8.18 10.31
CA MET A 19 10.35 7.34 9.61
C MET A 19 11.76 7.94 9.62
N ALA A 20 11.89 9.25 9.40
CA ALA A 20 13.18 9.94 9.48
C ALA A 20 13.77 9.89 10.89
N MET A 21 12.94 10.06 11.93
CA MET A 21 13.34 9.97 13.33
C MET A 21 13.74 8.55 13.76
N ALA A 22 13.16 7.53 13.15
CA ALA A 22 13.49 6.13 13.42
C ALA A 22 14.72 5.62 12.64
N SER A 23 15.20 6.38 11.65
CA SER A 23 16.42 6.07 10.91
C SER A 23 17.67 6.40 11.74
N PRO A 24 18.79 5.67 11.57
CA PRO A 24 19.03 4.63 10.56
C PRO A 24 18.42 3.27 10.91
N PHE A 25 18.13 2.47 9.87
CA PHE A 25 17.64 1.10 10.03
C PHE A 25 18.80 0.10 9.94
N SER A 26 18.80 -0.93 10.81
CA SER A 26 19.82 -1.98 10.81
C SER A 26 19.69 -2.98 9.66
N SER A 27 18.49 -3.15 9.09
CA SER A 27 18.21 -4.03 7.95
C SER A 27 16.90 -3.63 7.25
N LEU A 28 16.65 -4.20 6.07
CA LEU A 28 15.36 -4.07 5.40
C LEU A 28 14.21 -4.59 6.26
N GLU A 29 14.40 -5.74 6.93
CA GLU A 29 13.37 -6.32 7.81
C GLU A 29 13.08 -5.40 9.01
N HIS A 30 14.12 -4.79 9.59
CA HIS A 30 13.96 -3.80 10.65
C HIS A 30 13.17 -2.58 10.15
N ALA A 31 13.47 -2.08 8.95
CA ALA A 31 12.73 -0.96 8.37
C ALA A 31 11.25 -1.31 8.16
N ILE A 32 10.92 -2.47 7.59
CA ILE A 32 9.52 -2.90 7.39
C ILE A 32 8.78 -3.06 8.72
N THR A 33 9.45 -3.60 9.74
CA THR A 33 8.87 -3.69 11.09
C THR A 33 8.55 -2.32 11.67
N VAL A 34 9.48 -1.37 11.56
CA VAL A 34 9.30 0.01 12.03
C VAL A 34 8.15 0.70 11.29
N VAL A 35 8.04 0.49 9.98
CA VAL A 35 6.97 1.04 9.14
C VAL A 35 5.61 0.59 9.62
N ARG A 36 5.43 -0.72 9.85
CA ARG A 36 4.18 -1.29 10.37
C ARG A 36 3.84 -0.75 11.75
N ASP A 37 4.83 -0.64 12.63
CA ASP A 37 4.64 -0.12 13.99
C ASP A 37 4.18 1.34 13.96
N ILE A 38 4.86 2.19 13.17
CA ILE A 38 4.46 3.58 12.97
C ILE A 38 3.04 3.63 12.39
N TRP A 39 2.76 2.87 11.33
CA TRP A 39 1.50 2.92 10.61
C TRP A 39 0.28 2.54 11.47
N TYR A 40 0.38 1.48 12.26
CA TYR A 40 -0.76 0.97 13.04
C TYR A 40 -0.82 1.49 14.48
N ARG A 41 0.31 1.86 15.10
CA ARG A 41 0.33 2.31 16.49
C ARG A 41 0.44 3.82 16.68
N LYS A 42 1.15 4.50 15.77
CA LYS A 42 1.43 5.94 15.92
C LYS A 42 0.54 6.82 15.06
N LEU A 43 0.17 6.37 13.87
CA LEU A 43 -0.71 7.12 13.00
C LEU A 43 -2.17 6.98 13.43
N ASN A 44 -2.92 8.06 13.23
CA ASN A 44 -4.36 8.09 13.45
C ASN A 44 -5.11 8.14 12.11
N VAL A 45 -6.44 8.04 12.18
CA VAL A 45 -7.34 8.08 11.02
C VAL A 45 -7.07 9.29 10.10
N ARG A 46 -6.77 10.46 10.66
CA ARG A 46 -6.47 11.66 9.86
C ARG A 46 -5.17 11.49 9.08
N SER A 47 -4.14 10.93 9.70
CA SER A 47 -2.86 10.64 9.04
C SER A 47 -3.00 9.61 7.93
N TRP A 48 -3.82 8.57 8.13
CA TRP A 48 -4.13 7.61 7.06
C TRP A 48 -4.84 8.29 5.89
N LEU A 49 -5.87 9.10 6.16
CA LEU A 49 -6.59 9.83 5.11
C LEU A 49 -5.72 10.81 4.34
N GLU A 50 -4.76 11.46 5.01
CA GLU A 50 -3.78 12.34 4.36
C GLU A 50 -2.90 11.56 3.36
N ALA A 51 -2.37 10.42 3.79
CA ALA A 51 -1.58 9.54 2.92
C ALA A 51 -2.40 9.04 1.73
N ILE A 52 -3.61 8.51 1.99
CA ILE A 52 -4.54 8.00 0.97
C ILE A 52 -4.92 9.10 -0.03
N SER A 53 -5.17 10.33 0.43
CA SER A 53 -5.61 11.44 -0.43
C SER A 53 -4.50 11.96 -1.34
N GLY A 54 -3.24 11.86 -0.91
CA GLY A 54 -2.11 12.27 -1.72
C GLY A 54 -1.67 11.21 -2.73
N ARG A 55 -2.23 10.00 -2.69
CA ARG A 55 -2.04 9.01 -3.73
C ARG A 55 -2.70 9.50 -5.02
N SER A 56 -1.88 9.83 -6.01
CA SER A 56 -2.37 9.93 -7.37
C SER A 56 -2.91 8.56 -7.78
N CYS A 57 -4.09 8.50 -8.41
CA CYS A 57 -4.58 7.25 -9.00
C CYS A 57 -3.51 6.77 -9.98
N SER A 58 -2.66 5.82 -9.57
CA SER A 58 -1.60 5.36 -10.43
C SER A 58 -2.27 4.63 -11.57
N ASN A 59 -2.06 5.12 -12.80
CA ASN A 59 -2.53 4.47 -14.01
C ASN A 59 -1.87 3.09 -14.24
N GLU A 60 -1.13 2.54 -13.27
CA GLU A 60 -0.48 1.22 -13.30
C GLU A 60 -1.45 0.10 -13.74
N TYR A 61 -2.71 0.16 -13.34
CA TYR A 61 -3.71 -0.83 -13.76
C TYR A 61 -4.41 -0.49 -15.08
N LEU A 62 -4.09 0.63 -15.75
CA LEU A 62 -4.72 1.09 -16.99
C LEU A 62 -3.95 0.71 -18.26
N GLU A 63 -2.68 0.29 -18.16
CA GLU A 63 -1.81 0.09 -19.32
C GLU A 63 -2.22 -1.06 -20.26
N MET A 64 -3.12 -1.96 -19.83
CA MET A 64 -3.58 -3.12 -20.61
C MET A 64 -5.11 -3.31 -20.64
N VAL A 65 -5.88 -2.28 -20.27
CA VAL A 65 -7.33 -2.42 -20.05
C VAL A 65 -8.11 -2.19 -21.33
N ASN A 66 -9.07 -3.08 -21.62
CA ASN A 66 -10.03 -2.84 -22.69
C ASN A 66 -10.91 -1.61 -22.37
N GLU A 67 -11.39 -0.89 -23.38
CA GLU A 67 -12.14 0.36 -23.16
C GLU A 67 -13.38 0.18 -22.25
N ALA A 68 -14.06 -0.96 -22.35
CA ALA A 68 -15.25 -1.26 -21.55
C ALA A 68 -14.92 -1.40 -20.05
N THR A 69 -13.90 -2.18 -19.69
CA THR A 69 -13.43 -2.35 -18.31
C THR A 69 -12.94 -1.02 -17.75
N MET A 70 -12.25 -0.19 -18.55
CA MET A 70 -11.81 1.15 -18.13
C MET A 70 -12.99 2.08 -17.82
N GLN A 71 -14.03 2.07 -18.67
CA GLN A 71 -15.25 2.85 -18.43
C GLN A 71 -15.98 2.39 -17.15
N GLU A 72 -16.05 1.07 -16.91
CA GLU A 72 -16.63 0.54 -15.68
C GLU A 72 -15.83 0.93 -14.43
N LEU A 73 -14.50 0.80 -14.46
CA LEU A 73 -13.62 1.21 -13.35
C LEU A 73 -13.80 2.70 -13.03
N ASN A 74 -13.84 3.56 -14.05
CA ASN A 74 -14.08 4.99 -13.84
C ASN A 74 -15.46 5.26 -13.23
N LYS A 75 -16.50 4.63 -13.76
CA LYS A 75 -17.88 4.77 -13.25
C LYS A 75 -17.98 4.34 -11.79
N TRP A 76 -17.41 3.20 -11.43
CA TRP A 76 -17.44 2.69 -10.06
C TRP A 76 -16.50 3.48 -9.14
N GLY A 77 -15.36 3.94 -9.63
CA GLY A 77 -14.43 4.80 -8.88
C GLY A 77 -15.07 6.13 -8.46
N LEU A 78 -15.88 6.74 -9.34
CA LEU A 78 -16.65 7.94 -9.01
C LEU A 78 -17.69 7.66 -7.91
N ARG A 79 -18.44 6.55 -8.03
CA ARG A 79 -19.42 6.13 -7.00
C ARG A 79 -18.76 5.84 -5.67
N TYR A 80 -17.61 5.18 -5.70
CA TYR A 80 -16.82 4.88 -4.52
C TYR A 80 -16.40 6.17 -3.82
N LYS A 81 -15.85 7.13 -4.57
CA LYS A 81 -15.44 8.44 -4.03
C LYS A 81 -16.62 9.23 -3.45
N GLU A 82 -17.78 9.18 -4.10
CA GLU A 82 -19.00 9.81 -3.60
C GLU A 82 -19.46 9.18 -2.26
N LYS A 83 -19.39 7.85 -2.14
CA LYS A 83 -19.79 7.14 -0.92
C LYS A 83 -18.80 7.34 0.24
N PHE A 84 -17.51 7.14 -0.01
CA PHE A 84 -16.49 7.05 1.06
C PHE A 84 -15.71 8.35 1.28
N GLY A 85 -15.73 9.29 0.32
CA GLY A 85 -15.05 10.58 0.43
C GLY A 85 -13.59 10.60 -0.03
N TYR A 86 -13.05 9.45 -0.46
CA TYR A 86 -11.68 9.31 -0.97
C TYR A 86 -11.64 8.35 -2.17
N VAL A 87 -10.56 8.38 -2.94
CA VAL A 87 -10.39 7.53 -4.13
C VAL A 87 -10.26 6.06 -3.76
N PHE A 88 -10.64 5.16 -4.65
CA PHE A 88 -10.42 3.73 -4.43
C PHE A 88 -8.92 3.43 -4.43
N VAL A 89 -8.46 2.71 -3.40
CA VAL A 89 -7.07 2.26 -3.28
C VAL A 89 -7.05 0.75 -3.10
N THR A 90 -6.31 0.07 -3.96
CA THR A 90 -5.97 -1.34 -3.87
C THR A 90 -4.57 -1.55 -4.44
N PHE A 91 -3.81 -2.46 -3.86
CA PHE A 91 -2.50 -2.84 -4.34
C PHE A 91 -2.64 -3.72 -5.58
N VAL A 92 -2.16 -3.22 -6.72
CA VAL A 92 -2.43 -3.79 -8.06
C VAL A 92 -1.39 -4.78 -8.57
N VAL A 93 -0.29 -4.98 -7.84
CA VAL A 93 0.78 -5.91 -8.29
C VAL A 93 0.21 -7.31 -8.49
N CYS A 94 0.46 -7.87 -9.67
CA CYS A 94 -0.01 -9.20 -10.11
C CYS A 94 -1.54 -9.35 -10.17
N ARG A 95 -2.31 -8.26 -10.32
CA ARG A 95 -3.77 -8.32 -10.49
C ARG A 95 -4.20 -7.91 -11.88
N THR A 96 -5.29 -8.51 -12.37
CA THR A 96 -5.93 -8.07 -13.61
C THR A 96 -6.90 -6.89 -13.36
N SER A 97 -7.26 -6.16 -14.40
CA SER A 97 -8.27 -5.10 -14.30
C SER A 97 -9.64 -5.63 -13.87
N GLU A 98 -9.97 -6.85 -14.26
CA GLU A 98 -11.18 -7.57 -13.91
C GLU A 98 -11.21 -7.90 -12.41
N ASP A 99 -10.09 -8.34 -11.85
CA ASP A 99 -9.95 -8.58 -10.40
C ASP A 99 -10.15 -7.30 -9.60
N ILE A 100 -9.50 -6.21 -10.05
CA ILE A 100 -9.60 -4.89 -9.42
C ILE A 100 -11.05 -4.39 -9.45
N LEU A 101 -11.73 -4.55 -10.58
CA LEU A 101 -13.12 -4.15 -10.73
C LEU A 101 -14.07 -4.99 -9.86
N ALA A 102 -13.83 -6.30 -9.76
CA ALA A 102 -14.58 -7.19 -8.89
C ALA A 102 -14.39 -6.80 -7.41
N GLU A 103 -13.15 -6.53 -7.00
CA GLU A 103 -12.82 -6.08 -5.65
C GLU A 103 -13.47 -4.73 -5.32
N LEU A 104 -13.42 -3.78 -6.25
CA LEU A 104 -14.08 -2.47 -6.12
C LEU A 104 -15.59 -2.63 -5.90
N LYS A 105 -16.27 -3.45 -6.70
CA LYS A 105 -17.71 -3.72 -6.57
C LYS A 105 -18.04 -4.43 -5.25
N MET A 106 -17.19 -5.35 -4.81
CA MET A 106 -17.35 -6.06 -3.53
C MET A 106 -17.20 -5.09 -2.35
N ARG A 107 -16.08 -4.36 -2.29
CA ARG A 107 -15.75 -3.38 -1.24
C ARG A 107 -16.71 -2.21 -1.19
N PHE A 108 -17.36 -1.88 -2.31
CA PHE A 108 -18.42 -0.87 -2.32
C PHE A 108 -19.55 -1.17 -1.33
N ASN A 109 -19.77 -2.43 -0.92
CA ASN A 109 -20.80 -2.79 0.05
C ASN A 109 -20.35 -2.65 1.51
N ASN A 110 -19.08 -2.36 1.77
CA ASN A 110 -18.55 -2.21 3.13
C ASN A 110 -19.13 -0.96 3.85
N SER A 111 -19.07 -1.02 5.18
CA SER A 111 -19.25 0.16 6.04
C SER A 111 -17.98 1.03 6.00
N HIS A 112 -18.12 2.33 6.29
CA HIS A 112 -16.98 3.27 6.24
C HIS A 112 -15.80 2.86 7.11
N GLY A 113 -16.05 2.33 8.31
CA GLY A 113 -14.98 1.92 9.23
C GLY A 113 -14.17 0.73 8.70
N VAL A 114 -14.86 -0.31 8.24
CA VAL A 114 -14.23 -1.51 7.65
C VAL A 114 -13.47 -1.13 6.38
N GLU A 115 -14.07 -0.31 5.52
CA GLU A 115 -13.43 0.09 4.28
C GLU A 115 -12.16 0.90 4.52
N LEU A 116 -12.19 1.84 5.48
CA LEU A 116 -11.02 2.63 5.80
C LEU A 116 -9.84 1.78 6.29
N GLU A 117 -10.11 0.73 7.08
CA GLU A 117 -9.08 -0.21 7.56
C GLU A 117 -8.48 -1.04 6.41
N ILE A 118 -9.32 -1.48 5.47
CA ILE A 118 -8.83 -2.16 4.26
C ILE A 118 -7.97 -1.21 3.43
N VAL A 119 -8.45 0.01 3.20
CA VAL A 119 -7.75 1.04 2.40
C VAL A 119 -6.41 1.41 3.05
N SER A 120 -6.37 1.57 4.37
CA SER A 120 -5.11 1.86 5.08
C SER A 120 -4.12 0.70 4.98
N THR A 121 -4.60 -0.54 4.93
CA THR A 121 -3.76 -1.73 4.72
C THR A 121 -3.27 -1.82 3.28
N GLU A 122 -4.10 -1.48 2.28
CA GLU A 122 -3.67 -1.41 0.88
C GLU A 122 -2.63 -0.30 0.66
N GLU A 123 -2.80 0.86 1.29
CA GLU A 123 -1.82 1.96 1.27
C GLU A 123 -0.47 1.52 1.84
N LEU A 124 -0.48 0.80 2.96
CA LEU A 124 0.72 0.28 3.60
C LEU A 124 1.53 -0.64 2.68
N LYS A 125 0.88 -1.48 1.87
CA LYS A 125 1.59 -2.37 0.92
C LYS A 125 2.45 -1.59 -0.08
N TYR A 126 1.93 -0.46 -0.57
CA TYR A 126 2.71 0.42 -1.45
C TYR A 126 3.86 1.10 -0.74
N ILE A 127 3.65 1.55 0.50
CA ILE A 127 4.71 2.14 1.32
C ILE A 127 5.82 1.10 1.57
N GLU A 128 5.47 -0.14 1.91
CA GLU A 128 6.43 -1.23 2.08
C GLU A 128 7.21 -1.50 0.80
N ARG A 129 6.54 -1.52 -0.36
CA ARG A 129 7.21 -1.67 -1.67
C ARG A 129 8.21 -0.54 -1.92
N ALA A 130 7.80 0.71 -1.74
CA ALA A 130 8.66 1.87 -1.91
C ALA A 130 9.90 1.82 -1.01
N ILE A 131 9.75 1.36 0.23
CA ILE A 131 10.87 1.24 1.18
C ILE A 131 11.83 0.13 0.76
N ARG A 132 11.32 -0.99 0.25
CA ARG A 132 12.16 -2.04 -0.35
C ARG A 132 12.97 -1.49 -1.51
N GLU A 133 12.35 -0.73 -2.40
CA GLU A 133 13.02 -0.11 -3.55
C GLU A 133 14.08 0.91 -3.08
N LEU A 134 13.74 1.83 -2.17
CA LEU A 134 14.64 2.84 -1.62
C LEU A 134 15.88 2.25 -0.94
N LEU A 135 15.69 1.21 -0.12
CA LEU A 135 16.79 0.56 0.60
C LEU A 135 17.65 -0.33 -0.32
N SER A 136 17.05 -0.94 -1.34
CA SER A 136 17.78 -1.74 -2.33
C SER A 136 18.66 -0.86 -3.22
N MET A 137 18.19 0.32 -3.64
CA MET A 137 18.98 1.27 -4.44
C MET A 137 20.20 1.83 -3.69
N LYS A 138 20.06 2.08 -2.38
CA LYS A 138 21.17 2.61 -1.57
C LYS A 138 22.31 1.61 -1.36
N TYR A 139 22.02 0.30 -1.38
CA TYR A 139 23.05 -0.74 -1.24
C TYR A 139 23.94 -0.86 -2.49
N VAL A 140 23.39 -0.55 -3.67
CA VAL A 140 24.12 -0.57 -4.96
C VAL A 140 25.05 0.65 -5.09
N GLN A 141 24.70 1.80 -4.50
CA GLN A 141 25.52 3.00 -4.55
C GLN A 141 26.75 2.97 -3.65
N THR A 142 26.80 2.08 -2.65
CA THR A 142 27.94 1.99 -1.71
C THR A 142 29.10 1.12 -2.20
N THR A 143 29.00 0.49 -3.37
CA THR A 143 30.05 -0.39 -3.93
C THR A 143 30.96 0.28 -4.97
N ASP A 144 30.76 1.55 -5.32
CA ASP A 144 31.53 2.22 -6.39
C ASP A 144 32.36 3.43 -5.92
N GLU A 145 32.42 3.70 -4.62
CA GLU A 145 33.41 4.63 -4.03
C GLU A 145 34.52 3.82 -3.34
N GLY A 146 35.25 3.05 -4.16
CA GLY A 146 36.47 2.37 -3.77
C GLY A 146 37.68 3.29 -3.88
N ASP A 147 37.84 4.18 -2.91
CA ASP A 147 39.14 4.77 -2.58
C ASP A 147 40.00 3.68 -1.92
N ALA A 148 40.62 2.82 -2.72
CA ALA A 148 41.60 1.84 -2.25
C ALA A 148 42.95 2.12 -2.89
N GLU A 149 43.62 3.15 -2.38
CA GLU A 149 45.06 3.31 -2.54
C GLU A 149 45.75 2.24 -1.69
N TYR A 150 46.01 1.07 -2.28
CA TYR A 150 46.98 0.11 -1.77
C TYR A 150 47.88 -0.38 -2.90
N SER A 151 49.07 0.23 -2.96
CA SER A 151 50.19 -0.27 -3.73
C SER A 151 50.57 -1.68 -3.27
N SER A 152 50.53 -2.63 -4.21
CA SER A 152 51.43 -3.79 -4.21
C SER A 152 51.74 -4.15 -5.65
N GLU A 153 52.93 -3.72 -6.06
CA GLU A 153 53.67 -4.26 -7.19
C GLU A 153 53.92 -5.75 -6.94
N ILE A 154 53.37 -6.63 -7.79
CA ILE A 154 53.97 -7.94 -8.05
C ILE A 154 53.89 -8.27 -9.54
N VAL A 155 55.10 -8.53 -10.03
CA VAL A 155 55.55 -8.99 -11.33
C VAL A 155 54.67 -10.09 -11.91
N ALA A 156 54.27 -9.92 -13.17
CA ALA A 156 53.79 -11.01 -14.00
C ALA A 156 54.95 -11.96 -14.30
N ASP A 157 54.86 -13.22 -13.88
CA ASP A 157 55.49 -14.30 -14.62
C ASP A 157 54.92 -15.67 -14.29
N THR A 158 54.85 -16.47 -15.35
CA THR A 158 54.73 -17.94 -15.39
C THR A 158 53.33 -18.55 -15.45
N LEU A 159 52.97 -18.84 -16.70
CA LEU A 159 52.06 -19.91 -17.12
C LEU A 159 52.44 -21.24 -16.47
N ASP A 160 51.47 -21.94 -15.87
CA ASP A 160 51.43 -23.40 -15.97
C ASP A 160 49.98 -23.88 -15.97
N GLY A 161 49.69 -24.77 -16.91
CA GLY A 161 48.36 -25.25 -17.21
C GLY A 161 47.97 -26.43 -16.32
N ALA A 162 46.68 -26.55 -16.08
CA ALA A 162 46.01 -27.83 -15.95
C ALA A 162 44.52 -27.62 -16.18
N ASP A 163 44.02 -28.19 -17.28
CA ASP A 163 42.61 -28.36 -17.55
C ASP A 163 41.96 -29.14 -16.41
N THR A 164 40.90 -28.59 -15.82
CA THR A 164 39.90 -29.40 -15.12
C THR A 164 38.52 -28.96 -15.56
N ASP A 165 37.90 -29.81 -16.37
CA ASP A 165 36.47 -29.89 -16.58
C ASP A 165 35.75 -29.94 -15.23
N SER A 166 34.83 -29.01 -15.01
CA SER A 166 33.66 -29.25 -14.17
C SER A 166 32.53 -28.35 -14.64
N GLU A 167 31.66 -28.92 -15.47
CA GLU A 167 30.28 -28.46 -15.64
C GLU A 167 29.56 -28.70 -14.31
N ASP A 168 29.29 -27.64 -13.54
CA ASP A 168 28.35 -27.69 -12.44
C ASP A 168 27.17 -26.75 -12.73
N ASP A 169 26.14 -27.42 -13.23
CA ASP A 169 24.74 -27.04 -13.34
C ASP A 169 24.18 -26.74 -11.93
N LEU A 170 23.77 -25.49 -11.69
CA LEU A 170 22.96 -25.13 -10.51
C LEU A 170 21.74 -24.32 -10.95
N ASP A 171 20.84 -25.02 -11.63
CA ASP A 171 19.41 -24.76 -11.54
C ASP A 171 18.88 -25.13 -10.14
N ALA A 172 17.91 -24.33 -9.67
CA ALA A 172 17.17 -24.42 -8.40
C ALA A 172 17.89 -23.75 -7.20
N ILE A 173 17.26 -22.98 -6.31
CA ILE A 173 15.92 -23.00 -5.73
C ILE A 173 15.67 -21.62 -5.09
N PHE A 174 14.56 -20.92 -5.38
CA PHE A 174 13.64 -20.35 -4.36
C PHE A 174 12.41 -19.70 -5.01
N SER A 175 11.55 -20.53 -5.63
CA SER A 175 10.15 -20.18 -5.86
C SER A 175 9.36 -20.44 -4.58
N GLY A 176 9.22 -19.40 -3.75
CA GLY A 176 8.39 -19.42 -2.55
C GLY A 176 6.98 -18.93 -2.87
N GLY A 177 6.16 -19.79 -3.47
CA GLY A 177 4.73 -19.55 -3.61
C GLY A 177 4.04 -19.58 -2.24
N TYR A 178 3.38 -18.49 -1.86
CA TYR A 178 2.48 -18.49 -0.71
C TYR A 178 1.13 -19.06 -1.15
N ASP A 179 0.92 -20.34 -0.86
CA ASP A 179 -0.37 -21.02 -0.97
C ASP A 179 -0.95 -21.16 0.44
N ILE A 180 -2.01 -20.42 0.75
CA ILE A 180 -2.81 -20.63 1.96
C ILE A 180 -4.22 -20.95 1.53
N SER A 181 -4.41 -22.20 1.12
CA SER A 181 -5.69 -22.88 1.17
C SER A 181 -5.63 -23.85 2.34
N LYS A 182 -6.50 -23.65 3.34
CA LYS A 182 -7.34 -24.69 3.98
C LYS A 182 -8.13 -24.17 5.18
N ASP A 183 -9.44 -24.34 5.04
CA ASP A 183 -10.38 -24.94 5.99
C ASP A 183 -10.54 -24.34 7.40
N VAL A 184 -11.64 -23.61 7.59
CA VAL A 184 -12.44 -23.69 8.83
C VAL A 184 -13.92 -23.79 8.45
N GLU A 185 -14.44 -25.02 8.50
CA GLU A 185 -15.88 -25.29 8.51
C GLU A 185 -16.45 -25.09 9.93
N LEU A 186 -17.49 -24.26 9.97
CA LEU A 186 -18.75 -24.39 10.71
C LEU A 186 -18.72 -24.53 12.24
N ASN A 187 -19.34 -23.54 12.90
CA ASN A 187 -20.31 -23.85 13.95
C ASN A 187 -21.53 -22.92 13.90
N LYS A 188 -22.65 -23.53 14.26
CA LYS A 188 -24.04 -23.17 13.99
C LYS A 188 -24.57 -22.03 14.86
N VAL A 189 -25.55 -21.33 14.31
CA VAL A 189 -26.48 -20.37 14.93
C VAL A 189 -27.20 -21.00 16.13
N PRO A 190 -27.50 -20.21 17.17
CA PRO A 190 -28.80 -20.28 17.82
C PRO A 190 -29.57 -18.98 17.60
N GLU A 191 -30.75 -19.11 16.99
CA GLU A 191 -31.83 -18.15 17.12
C GLU A 191 -32.21 -18.10 18.59
N ASP A 192 -32.23 -16.92 19.19
CA ASP A 192 -33.22 -16.63 20.21
C ASP A 192 -33.58 -15.14 20.20
N ASN A 193 -34.89 -14.97 20.24
CA ASN A 193 -35.66 -13.75 20.20
C ASN A 193 -35.58 -12.98 21.53
N LYS A 194 -35.39 -11.65 21.49
CA LYS A 194 -36.20 -10.76 22.34
C LYS A 194 -36.11 -9.29 21.95
N THR A 195 -37.32 -8.75 21.82
CA THR A 195 -37.78 -7.40 21.59
C THR A 195 -37.33 -6.40 22.67
N LEU A 196 -37.40 -5.10 22.31
CA LEU A 196 -37.20 -3.85 23.09
C LEU A 196 -35.79 -3.26 22.89
N ASN A 197 -35.59 -2.08 22.28
CA ASN A 197 -36.22 -0.82 22.67
C ASN A 197 -36.18 0.20 21.51
N THR A 198 -37.34 0.70 21.13
CA THR A 198 -37.57 1.88 20.28
C THR A 198 -37.24 3.15 21.08
N GLN A 199 -37.06 4.29 20.39
CA GLN A 199 -37.05 5.65 20.94
C GLN A 199 -35.70 6.20 21.46
N HIS A 200 -34.85 6.72 20.56
CA HIS A 200 -34.37 8.12 20.61
C HIS A 200 -33.31 8.42 19.54
N ARG A 201 -33.68 9.34 18.63
CA ARG A 201 -32.86 10.32 17.86
C ARG A 201 -33.14 10.29 16.36
N GLU A 202 -34.33 10.77 16.00
CA GLU A 202 -34.64 11.27 14.66
C GLU A 202 -34.71 12.82 14.57
N ASP A 203 -34.19 13.55 15.57
CA ASP A 203 -34.36 15.02 15.65
C ASP A 203 -33.08 15.85 15.41
N VAL A 204 -32.33 15.59 14.32
CA VAL A 204 -31.28 16.54 13.86
C VAL A 204 -31.31 16.83 12.35
N VAL A 205 -32.21 16.20 11.58
CA VAL A 205 -32.24 16.35 10.10
C VAL A 205 -33.25 17.39 9.58
N TYR A 206 -34.02 18.07 10.46
CA TYR A 206 -35.08 19.00 10.02
C TYR A 206 -34.86 20.49 10.34
N ALA A 207 -33.62 20.97 10.41
CA ALA A 207 -33.32 22.40 10.67
C ALA A 207 -32.46 23.11 9.59
N ALA A 208 -32.16 22.48 8.45
CA ALA A 208 -31.32 23.07 7.40
C ALA A 208 -32.01 23.27 6.04
N LYS A 209 -33.35 23.31 5.98
CA LYS A 209 -34.12 23.54 4.74
C LYS A 209 -35.18 24.66 4.84
N ARG A 210 -34.89 25.72 5.60
CA ARG A 210 -35.66 26.97 5.51
C ARG A 210 -34.74 28.17 5.56
N GLY A 211 -34.60 28.85 4.42
CA GLY A 211 -34.12 30.22 4.41
C GLY A 211 -33.16 30.59 3.29
N PHE A 212 -33.49 30.32 2.01
CA PHE A 212 -33.00 31.12 0.89
C PHE A 212 -34.06 31.13 -0.22
N ASP A 213 -35.00 32.07 -0.10
CA ASP A 213 -35.93 32.42 -1.18
C ASP A 213 -35.44 33.75 -1.77
N LEU A 214 -34.73 33.68 -2.90
CA LEU A 214 -34.06 34.79 -3.57
C LEU A 214 -34.97 35.52 -4.57
N ASN A 215 -36.22 35.79 -4.20
CA ASN A 215 -37.12 36.61 -5.00
C ASN A 215 -37.76 37.70 -4.15
N LYS A 216 -37.00 38.78 -3.91
CA LYS A 216 -37.48 40.16 -3.70
C LYS A 216 -36.29 41.11 -3.48
N LEU A 217 -35.92 41.85 -4.53
CA LEU A 217 -35.38 43.21 -4.38
C LEU A 217 -36.55 44.17 -4.15
N PRO A 218 -36.34 45.23 -3.36
CA PRO A 218 -35.98 46.53 -3.92
C PRO A 218 -34.62 47.04 -3.46
#